data_AF-A0A0E9WSZ3-F1
#
_entry.id   AF-A0A0E9WSZ3-F1
#
_cell.length_a   1.000
_cell.length_b   1.000
_cell.length_c   1.000
_cell.angle_alpha   90.00
_cell.angle_beta   90.00
_cell.angle_gamma   90.00
#
_symmetry.space_group_name_H-M   'P 1'
#
loop_
_entity.id
_entity.type
_entity.pdbx_description
1 polymer ?
#
loop_
_entity_poly.entity_id
_entity_poly.type
_entity_poly.pdbx_seq_one_letter_code
_entity_poly.pdbx_strand_id
1 'polypeptide(L)'
;MFGEELPPWDTDRKYLPQNLLLYFEDFKTEQLYQVDLKIPLLRVLQHDRCFVKQGTPSFIVVVKGSAYCKEFLSGKKVHTLK
;
A
#
# COMPACT_ATOMS: atom_id res chain seq x y z
N MET A 1 -7.24 12.00 -4.01
CA MET A 1 -6.51 11.29 -5.08
C MET A 1 -7.46 10.43 -5.92
N PHE A 2 -8.28 9.57 -5.31
CA PHE A 2 -9.20 8.68 -6.02
C PHE A 2 -10.67 9.07 -5.79
N GLY A 3 -11.00 10.33 -6.12
CA GLY A 3 -12.30 10.94 -5.83
C GLY A 3 -13.27 10.85 -7.01
N GLU A 4 -13.91 11.97 -7.33
CA GLU A 4 -14.88 12.06 -8.43
C GLU A 4 -14.23 11.86 -9.81
N GLU A 5 -13.01 12.37 -9.98
CA GLU A 5 -12.23 12.20 -11.19
C GLU A 5 -11.28 11.00 -11.03
N LEU A 6 -11.51 9.97 -11.85
CA LEU A 6 -10.64 8.80 -11.90
C LEU A 6 -9.42 9.10 -12.78
N PRO A 7 -8.24 8.58 -12.40
CA PRO A 7 -7.07 8.78 -13.22
C PRO A 7 -7.24 8.13 -14.60
N PRO A 8 -6.67 8.71 -15.67
CA PRO A 8 -6.87 8.24 -17.05
C PRO A 8 -6.34 6.82 -17.30
N TRP A 9 -5.45 6.34 -16.43
CA TRP A 9 -4.90 4.98 -16.49
C TRP A 9 -5.80 3.92 -15.82
N ASP A 10 -6.80 4.31 -15.02
CA ASP A 10 -7.75 3.38 -14.39
C ASP A 10 -8.92 3.12 -15.33
N THR A 11 -8.63 2.51 -16.49
CA THR A 11 -9.62 2.20 -17.54
C THR A 11 -10.76 1.33 -17.04
N ASP A 12 -10.47 0.46 -16.06
CA ASP A 12 -11.44 -0.43 -15.43
C ASP A 12 -12.20 0.20 -14.26
N ARG A 13 -11.85 1.44 -13.88
CA ARG A 13 -12.49 2.22 -12.81
C ARG A 13 -12.48 1.52 -11.46
N LYS A 14 -11.38 0.83 -11.15
CA LYS A 14 -11.21 -0.06 -9.99
C LYS A 14 -10.60 0.64 -8.78
N TYR A 15 -9.90 1.76 -8.96
CA TYR A 15 -9.23 2.50 -7.89
C TYR A 15 -10.21 3.40 -7.15
N LEU A 16 -11.12 2.78 -6.40
CA LEU A 16 -12.04 3.46 -5.48
C LEU A 16 -11.49 3.38 -4.05
N PRO A 17 -11.55 4.44 -3.22
CA PRO A 17 -10.91 4.49 -1.90
C PRO A 17 -11.21 3.27 -1.00
N GLN A 18 -12.46 2.79 -1.00
CA GLN A 18 -12.92 1.64 -0.24
C GLN A 18 -12.32 0.29 -0.69
N ASN A 19 -11.76 0.25 -1.90
CA ASN A 19 -11.16 -0.93 -2.51
C ASN A 19 -9.63 -0.91 -2.45
N LEU A 20 -9.01 0.16 -1.94
CA LEU A 20 -7.55 0.29 -1.94
C LEU A 20 -6.93 -0.38 -0.72
N LEU A 21 -5.81 -1.06 -0.97
CA LEU A 21 -4.91 -1.58 0.04
C LEU A 21 -3.60 -0.78 -0.06
N LEU A 22 -3.08 -0.39 1.11
CA LEU A 22 -1.85 0.38 1.23
C LEU A 22 -0.78 -0.48 1.91
N TYR A 23 0.43 -0.47 1.36
CA TYR A 23 1.56 -1.20 1.90
C TYR A 23 2.81 -0.34 1.97
N PHE A 24 3.71 -0.64 2.91
CA PHE A 24 5.13 -0.33 2.77
C PHE A 24 5.93 -1.63 2.77
N GLU A 25 7.14 -1.56 2.22
CA GLU A 25 8.05 -2.69 2.14
C GLU A 25 9.19 -2.52 3.14
N ASP A 26 9.47 -3.58 3.89
CA ASP A 26 10.69 -3.67 4.68
C ASP A 26 11.88 -3.92 3.76
N PHE A 27 12.70 -2.88 3.59
CA PHE A 27 13.86 -2.91 2.71
C PHE A 27 14.85 -4.06 2.98
N LYS A 28 14.93 -4.56 4.21
CA LYS A 28 15.91 -5.61 4.56
C LYS A 28 15.39 -7.02 4.30
N THR A 29 14.08 -7.22 4.33
CA THR A 29 13.48 -8.55 4.30
C THR A 29 12.52 -8.77 3.15
N GLU A 30 12.23 -7.72 2.37
CA GLU A 30 11.25 -7.72 1.27
C GLU A 30 9.83 -8.15 1.72
N GLN A 31 9.57 -8.06 3.02
CA GLN A 31 8.27 -8.34 3.61
C GLN A 31 7.38 -7.11 3.50
N LEU A 32 6.10 -7.35 3.24
CA LEU A 32 5.11 -6.30 3.09
C LEU A 32 4.40 -6.05 4.42
N TYR A 33 4.15 -4.79 4.71
CA TYR A 33 3.35 -4.34 5.84
C TYR A 33 2.13 -3.61 5.31
N GLN A 34 0.96 -4.23 5.45
CA GLN A 34 -0.32 -3.61 5.14
C GLN A 34 -0.64 -2.56 6.19
N VAL A 35 -0.99 -1.35 5.74
CA VAL A 35 -1.32 -0.20 6.57
C VAL A 35 -2.83 -0.08 6.68
N ASP A 36 -3.38 -0.05 7.90
CA ASP A 36 -4.76 0.38 8.11
C ASP A 36 -4.86 1.89 7.82
N LEU A 37 -5.76 2.28 6.91
CA LEU A 37 -5.96 3.67 6.48
C LEU A 37 -6.42 4.60 7.61
N LYS A 38 -6.84 4.07 8.76
CA LYS A 38 -7.22 4.85 9.95
C LYS A 38 -6.03 5.32 10.77
N ILE A 39 -4.83 4.75 10.58
CA ILE A 39 -3.67 5.11 11.40
C ILE A 39 -2.98 6.36 10.84
N PRO A 40 -2.52 7.28 11.71
CA PRO A 40 -1.78 8.45 11.27
C PRO A 40 -0.46 8.06 10.59
N LEU A 41 -0.05 8.81 9.57
CA LEU A 41 1.24 8.60 8.88
C LEU A 41 2.42 8.53 9.86
N LEU A 42 2.44 9.37 10.88
CA LEU A 42 3.50 9.35 11.91
C LEU A 42 3.65 7.98 12.57
N ARG A 43 2.55 7.27 12.85
CA ARG A 43 2.59 5.94 13.46
C ARG A 43 3.21 4.91 12.52
N VAL A 44 2.97 5.05 11.21
CA VAL A 44 3.60 4.19 10.20
C VAL A 44 5.11 4.45 10.13
N LEU A 45 5.51 5.73 10.10
CA LEU A 45 6.92 6.13 10.01
C LEU A 45 7.72 5.79 11.28
N GLN A 46 7.06 5.66 12.43
CA GLN A 46 7.66 5.21 13.69
C GLN A 46 7.81 3.70 13.79
N HIS A 47 7.26 2.92 12.85
CA HIS A 47 7.42 1.47 12.84
C HIS A 47 8.89 1.11 12.57
N ASP A 48 9.44 0.20 13.36
CA ASP A 48 10.85 -0.24 13.31
C ASP A 48 11.28 -0.83 11.97
N ARG A 49 10.32 -1.34 11.19
CA ARG A 49 10.52 -1.84 9.83
C ARG A 49 10.23 -0.83 8.72
N CYS A 50 9.76 0.37 9.04
CA CYS A 50 9.51 1.42 8.06
C CYS A 50 10.75 2.30 7.90
N PHE A 51 11.43 2.19 6.75
CA PHE A 51 12.62 2.99 6.44
C PHE A 51 12.32 4.03 5.37
N VAL A 52 12.46 5.32 5.72
CA VAL A 52 12.35 6.43 4.77
C VAL A 52 13.60 6.47 3.89
N LYS A 53 13.41 6.39 2.57
CA LYS A 53 14.50 6.42 1.59
C LYS A 53 14.59 7.82 0.99
N GLN A 54 15.81 8.35 0.88
CA GLN A 54 16.07 9.65 0.24
C GLN A 54 15.18 10.80 0.79
N GLY A 55 14.86 10.76 2.09
CA GLY A 55 14.00 11.75 2.74
C GLY A 55 12.51 11.70 2.38
N THR A 56 12.07 10.72 1.57
CA THR A 56 10.69 10.63 1.08
C THR A 56 10.03 9.30 1.48
N PRO A 57 8.93 9.31 2.25
CA PRO A 57 8.12 8.12 2.48
C PRO A 57 7.48 7.61 1.19
N SER A 58 7.48 6.29 1.00
CA SER A 58 6.91 5.64 -0.18
C SER A 58 5.96 4.53 0.23
N PHE A 59 4.85 4.44 -0.51
CA PHE A 59 3.82 3.44 -0.29
C PHE A 59 3.39 2.79 -1.60
N ILE A 60 2.95 1.55 -1.50
CA ILE A 60 2.40 0.79 -2.61
C ILE A 60 0.88 0.76 -2.44
N VAL A 61 0.16 1.19 -3.48
CA VAL A 61 -1.31 1.20 -3.51
C VAL A 61 -1.78 0.19 -4.53
N VAL A 62 -2.64 -0.76 -4.12
CA VAL A 62 -3.23 -1.76 -5.02
C VAL A 62 -4.72 -1.94 -4.77
N VAL A 63 -5.46 -2.36 -5.79
CA VAL A 63 -6.89 -2.66 -5.67
C VAL A 63 -7.09 -4.05 -5.08
N LYS A 64 -7.80 -4.13 -3.96
CA LYS A 64 -8.22 -5.37 -3.29
C LYS A 64 -8.89 -6.33 -4.27
N GLY A 65 -8.41 -7.57 -4.31
CA GLY A 65 -9.00 -8.65 -5.10
C GLY A 65 -8.74 -8.59 -6.60
N SER A 66 -8.07 -7.55 -7.10
CA SER A 66 -7.64 -7.48 -8.51
C SER A 66 -6.65 -8.61 -8.85
N ALA A 67 -6.57 -8.97 -10.14
CA ALA A 67 -5.61 -9.97 -10.62
C ALA A 67 -4.17 -9.57 -10.25
N TYR A 68 -3.81 -8.31 -10.48
CA TYR A 68 -2.51 -7.76 -10.10
C TYR A 68 -2.27 -7.84 -8.59
N CYS A 69 -3.26 -7.55 -7.73
CA CYS A 69 -3.06 -7.69 -6.29
C CYS A 69 -2.75 -9.13 -5.88
N LYS A 70 -3.38 -10.13 -6.51
CA LYS A 70 -3.09 -11.55 -6.22
C LYS A 70 -1.68 -11.92 -6.66
N GLU A 71 -1.27 -11.49 -7.85
CA GLU A 71 0.08 -11.72 -8.39
C GLU A 71 1.14 -11.01 -7.55
N PHE A 72 0.92 -9.73 -7.23
CA PHE A 72 1.83 -8.89 -6.44
C PHE A 72 2.11 -9.45 -5.05
N LEU A 73 1.10 -10.08 -4.42
CA LEU A 73 1.23 -10.69 -3.09
C LEU A 73 1.71 -12.15 -3.14
N SER A 74 1.75 -12.78 -4.32
CA SER A 74 2.17 -14.17 -4.47
C SER A 74 3.62 -14.34 -4.00
N GLY A 75 3.85 -15.33 -3.11
CA GLY A 75 5.17 -15.62 -2.55
C GLY A 75 5.69 -14.61 -1.52
N LYS A 76 4.97 -13.51 -1.25
CA LYS A 76 5.38 -12.49 -0.27
C LYS A 76 4.78 -12.76 1.11
N LYS A 77 5.57 -12.51 2.15
CA LYS A 77 5.08 -12.50 3.53
C LYS A 77 4.48 -11.13 3.84
N VAL A 78 3.23 -11.12 4.29
CA VAL A 78 2.46 -9.90 4.57
C VAL A 78 2.12 -9.84 6.05
N HIS A 79 2.40 -8.69 6.67
CA HIS A 79 1.99 -8.35 8.04
C HIS A 79 0.92 -7.27 8.02
N THR A 80 0.14 -7.17 9.09
CA THR A 80 -0.84 -6.09 9.26
C THR A 80 -0.40 -5.15 10.35
N LEU A 81 -0.27 -3.87 10.00
CA LEU A 81 -0.09 -2.77 10.93
C LEU A 81 -1.46 -2.17 11.24
N LYS A 82 -1.86 -2.25 12.52
CA LYS A 82 -3.13 -1.75 13.04
C LYS A 82 -2.95 -0.47 13.84
#